data_AF-A0A7S3P8D7-F1
#
_entry.id   AF-A0A7S3P8D7-F1
#
_cell.length_a   1.000
_cell.length_b   1.000
_cell.length_c   1.000
_cell.angle_alpha   90.00
_cell.angle_beta   90.00
_cell.angle_gamma   90.00
#
_symmetry.space_group_name_H-M   'P 1'
#
loop_
_entity.id
_entity.type
_entity.pdbx_description
1 polymer ?
#
loop_
_entity_poly.entity_id
_entity_poly.type
_entity_poly.pdbx_seq_one_letter_code
_entity_poly.pdbx_strand_id
1 'polypeptide(L)'
;MPPKKNPEGKTVHLVLQRYRWCKILLHETEWRTVGSSEEPAHCGWLVYTSFAVGASQETVQKAVLTVFQMAFGTWTRWEEKGGRPQNLSNMMQQAHDENVTQNRLSIVVCPQANLVNKIERNGKSVQYRGQCDKALGEQLFLYFGLYLQALLLEQQCQIREQPVPQSLTLWKQMPLEGALATDTTVWTEQLDAIMVVCGSFGKLQGLEFSSADIGPFCHSIFV
;
A
#
# COMPACT_ATOMS: atom_id res chain seq x y z
N MET A 1 9.12 -22.17 -25.64
CA MET A 1 7.69 -22.42 -25.34
C MET A 1 7.07 -21.11 -24.86
N PRO A 2 5.95 -20.65 -25.43
CA PRO A 2 5.25 -19.48 -24.92
C PRO A 2 4.73 -19.77 -23.49
N PRO A 3 4.79 -18.80 -22.56
CA PRO A 3 4.28 -18.98 -21.21
C PRO A 3 2.77 -19.28 -21.24
N LYS A 4 2.33 -20.29 -20.49
CA LYS A 4 0.89 -20.56 -20.30
C LYS A 4 0.26 -19.32 -19.66
N LYS A 5 -0.68 -18.68 -20.36
CA LYS A 5 -1.45 -17.55 -19.82
C LYS A 5 -2.12 -17.96 -18.51
N ASN A 6 -2.03 -17.10 -17.49
CA ASN A 6 -2.72 -17.30 -16.22
C ASN A 6 -4.23 -17.24 -16.49
N PRO A 7 -5.00 -18.33 -16.30
CA PRO A 7 -6.39 -18.40 -16.78
C PRO A 7 -7.34 -17.43 -16.06
N GLU A 8 -6.94 -16.90 -14.89
CA GLU A 8 -7.78 -15.99 -14.09
C GLU A 8 -7.46 -14.50 -14.28
N GLY A 9 -6.43 -14.13 -15.07
CA GLY A 9 -6.06 -12.72 -15.28
C GLY A 9 -5.54 -11.97 -14.05
N LYS A 10 -5.59 -12.58 -12.85
CA LYS A 10 -5.04 -12.02 -11.60
C LYS A 10 -3.53 -12.01 -11.66
N THR A 11 -2.96 -10.82 -11.53
CA THR A 11 -1.52 -10.58 -11.71
C THR A 11 -0.90 -9.75 -10.59
N VAL A 12 -1.69 -9.25 -9.65
CA VAL A 12 -1.20 -8.61 -8.43
C VAL A 12 -1.71 -9.37 -7.21
N HIS A 13 -0.81 -9.74 -6.31
CA HIS A 13 -1.16 -10.35 -5.03
C HIS A 13 -0.81 -9.38 -3.91
N LEU A 14 -1.81 -9.03 -3.11
CA LEU A 14 -1.69 -8.19 -1.93
C LEU A 14 -1.91 -9.01 -0.66
N VAL A 15 -1.15 -8.71 0.38
CA VAL A 15 -1.46 -9.12 1.76
C VAL A 15 -1.57 -7.87 2.62
N LEU A 16 -2.73 -7.65 3.22
CA LEU A 16 -3.01 -6.49 4.08
C LEU A 16 -3.06 -6.92 5.54
N GLN A 17 -2.40 -6.17 6.40
CA GLN A 17 -2.39 -6.35 7.84
C GLN A 17 -2.57 -5.00 8.55
N ARG A 18 -3.18 -5.02 9.72
CA ARG A 18 -3.30 -3.85 10.60
C ARG A 18 -2.13 -3.79 11.58
N TYR A 19 -1.71 -2.59 11.95
CA TYR A 19 -0.72 -2.37 13.00
C TYR A 19 -0.99 -1.11 13.82
N ARG A 20 -0.39 -1.04 15.00
CA ARG A 20 -0.31 0.17 15.85
C ARG A 20 0.97 0.95 15.67
N TRP A 21 2.06 0.23 15.51
CA TRP A 21 3.32 0.81 15.07
C TRP A 21 4.01 -0.18 14.13
N CYS A 22 4.79 0.39 13.23
CA CYS A 22 5.57 -0.34 12.25
C CYS A 22 6.93 0.35 12.11
N LYS A 23 7.99 -0.44 12.00
CA LYS A 23 9.35 0.01 11.80
C LYS A 23 9.90 -0.75 10.61
N ILE A 24 10.28 -0.02 9.56
CA ILE A 24 10.74 -0.58 8.28
C ILE A 24 12.16 -0.12 7.97
N LEU A 25 12.99 -1.04 7.49
CA LEU A 25 14.35 -0.77 7.06
C LEU A 25 14.35 -0.29 5.60
N LEU A 26 14.68 0.97 5.41
CA LEU A 26 14.84 1.62 4.12
C LEU A 26 16.31 1.58 3.70
N HIS A 27 16.54 1.31 2.43
CA HIS A 27 17.87 1.29 1.80
C HIS A 27 18.92 0.47 2.56
N GLU A 28 18.49 -0.55 3.30
CA GLU A 28 19.33 -1.43 4.13
C GLU A 28 20.13 -0.72 5.23
N THR A 29 19.81 0.56 5.51
CA THR A 29 20.65 1.43 6.35
C THR A 29 19.85 2.30 7.31
N GLU A 30 18.61 2.65 6.96
CA GLU A 30 17.80 3.60 7.73
C GLU A 30 16.54 2.91 8.24
N TRP A 31 16.30 2.95 9.55
CA TRP A 31 15.03 2.51 10.11
C TRP A 31 14.05 3.68 10.19
N ARG A 32 12.87 3.52 9.57
CA ARG A 32 11.76 4.47 9.68
C ARG A 32 10.65 3.87 10.52
N THR A 33 10.26 4.57 11.59
CA THR A 33 9.14 4.19 12.46
C THR A 33 7.90 5.00 12.11
N VAL A 34 6.75 4.33 12.13
CA VAL A 34 5.42 4.89 11.87
C VAL A 34 4.48 4.45 12.97
N GLY A 35 3.71 5.38 13.52
CA GLY A 35 2.93 5.16 14.74
C GLY A 35 3.82 5.07 15.99
N SER A 36 3.20 4.78 17.13
CA SER A 36 3.89 4.65 18.41
C SER A 36 3.20 3.61 19.29
N SER A 37 3.97 2.90 20.12
CA SER A 37 3.41 2.06 21.18
C SER A 37 2.67 2.86 22.25
N GLU A 38 2.96 4.15 22.37
CA GLU A 38 2.35 5.06 23.35
C GLU A 38 1.07 5.71 22.81
N GLU A 39 0.81 5.62 21.51
CA GLU A 39 -0.36 6.20 20.85
C GLU A 39 -1.38 5.11 20.49
N PRO A 40 -2.29 4.73 21.42
CA PRO A 40 -3.25 3.65 21.20
C PRO A 40 -4.31 3.96 20.13
N ALA A 41 -4.32 5.19 19.60
CA ALA A 41 -5.24 5.64 18.57
C ALA A 41 -4.68 5.50 17.14
N HIS A 42 -3.44 5.04 16.98
CA HIS A 42 -2.86 4.86 15.64
C HIS A 42 -3.55 3.73 14.87
N CYS A 43 -3.93 4.00 13.62
CA CYS A 43 -4.43 3.03 12.65
C CYS A 43 -3.45 2.89 11.49
N GLY A 44 -2.64 1.84 11.52
CA GLY A 44 -1.66 1.53 10.49
C GLY A 44 -2.09 0.38 9.60
N TRP A 45 -1.81 0.51 8.30
CA TRP A 45 -2.06 -0.53 7.30
C TRP A 45 -0.74 -0.96 6.68
N LEU A 46 -0.40 -2.24 6.82
CA LEU A 46 0.77 -2.86 6.21
C LEU A 46 0.32 -3.63 4.97
N VAL A 47 0.83 -3.23 3.81
CA VAL A 47 0.47 -3.79 2.50
C VAL A 47 1.69 -4.45 1.90
N TYR A 48 1.74 -5.78 1.90
CA TYR A 48 2.69 -6.52 1.09
C TYR A 48 2.15 -6.63 -0.33
N THR A 49 2.97 -6.34 -1.34
CA THR A 49 2.57 -6.41 -2.74
C THR A 49 3.53 -7.25 -3.58
N SER A 50 2.99 -7.98 -4.54
CA SER A 50 3.72 -8.84 -5.45
C SER A 50 3.10 -8.83 -6.83
N PHE A 51 3.95 -8.81 -7.86
CA PHE A 51 3.54 -8.79 -9.26
C PHE A 51 3.88 -10.12 -9.94
N ALA A 52 2.89 -10.74 -10.55
CA ALA A 52 3.06 -11.95 -11.35
C ALA A 52 3.36 -11.63 -12.81
N VAL A 53 3.75 -12.65 -13.58
CA VAL A 53 3.90 -12.53 -15.03
C VAL A 53 2.59 -12.03 -15.66
N GLY A 54 2.69 -10.97 -16.47
CA GLY A 54 1.55 -10.33 -17.11
C GLY A 54 0.94 -9.16 -16.34
N ALA A 55 1.47 -8.82 -15.16
CA ALA A 55 1.11 -7.60 -14.46
C ALA A 55 1.36 -6.37 -15.35
N SER A 56 0.42 -5.42 -15.28
CA SER A 56 0.41 -4.19 -16.06
C SER A 56 0.05 -2.98 -15.19
N GLN A 57 0.27 -1.78 -15.71
CA GLN A 57 -0.15 -0.53 -15.07
C GLN A 57 -1.63 -0.56 -14.65
N GLU A 58 -2.52 -1.05 -15.52
CA GLU A 58 -3.96 -1.14 -15.25
C GLU A 58 -4.26 -2.06 -14.05
N THR A 59 -3.60 -3.21 -13.97
CA THR A 59 -3.77 -4.14 -12.84
C THR A 59 -3.25 -3.57 -11.53
N VAL A 60 -2.18 -2.76 -11.58
CA VAL A 60 -1.68 -2.02 -10.43
C VAL A 60 -2.67 -0.94 -9.98
N GLN A 61 -3.25 -0.17 -10.92
CA GLN A 61 -4.28 0.82 -10.58
C GLN A 61 -5.48 0.17 -9.88
N LYS A 62 -5.96 -0.98 -10.39
CA LYS A 62 -7.03 -1.76 -9.74
C LYS A 62 -6.63 -2.24 -8.36
N ALA A 63 -5.39 -2.70 -8.18
CA ALA A 63 -4.88 -3.14 -6.89
C ALA A 63 -4.81 -2.00 -5.87
N VAL A 64 -4.33 -0.83 -6.28
CA VAL A 64 -4.29 0.37 -5.43
C VAL A 64 -5.69 0.86 -5.09
N LEU A 65 -6.62 0.90 -6.05
CA LEU A 65 -8.03 1.23 -5.79
C LEU A 65 -8.66 0.25 -4.79
N THR A 66 -8.33 -1.04 -4.89
CA THR A 66 -8.77 -2.05 -3.93
C THR A 66 -8.28 -1.72 -2.52
N VAL A 67 -6.99 -1.38 -2.35
CA VAL A 67 -6.45 -0.93 -1.05
C VAL A 67 -7.17 0.33 -0.55
N PHE A 68 -7.37 1.32 -1.43
CA PHE A 68 -7.99 2.59 -1.08
C PHE A 68 -9.45 2.44 -0.61
N GLN A 69 -10.23 1.58 -1.29
CA GLN A 69 -11.68 1.46 -1.10
C GLN A 69 -12.09 0.35 -0.13
N MET A 70 -11.20 -0.59 0.20
CA MET A 70 -11.53 -1.71 1.08
C MET A 70 -11.82 -1.23 2.51
N ALA A 71 -12.95 -1.66 3.07
CA ALA A 71 -13.26 -1.44 4.47
C ALA A 71 -12.43 -2.38 5.36
N PHE A 72 -11.33 -1.89 5.91
CA PHE A 72 -10.32 -2.71 6.59
C PHE A 72 -9.90 -2.18 7.95
N GLY A 73 -9.68 -0.87 8.05
CA GLY A 73 -9.28 -0.19 9.28
C GLY A 73 -10.47 0.07 10.20
N THR A 74 -10.22 0.24 11.49
CA THR A 74 -11.20 0.79 12.44
C THR A 74 -10.58 2.00 13.12
N TRP A 75 -11.33 3.09 13.19
CA TRP A 75 -10.87 4.32 13.82
C TRP A 75 -10.81 4.21 15.35
N THR A 76 -11.84 3.61 15.95
CA THR A 76 -11.90 3.33 17.39
C THR A 76 -11.05 2.12 17.76
N ARG A 77 -10.78 1.94 19.06
CA ARG A 77 -10.26 0.67 19.55
C ARG A 77 -11.23 -0.44 19.16
N TRP A 78 -10.71 -1.60 18.78
CA TRP A 78 -11.55 -2.73 18.38
C TRP A 78 -12.47 -3.19 19.53
N GLU A 79 -11.98 -3.09 20.76
CA GLU A 79 -12.72 -3.46 21.98
C GLU A 79 -13.87 -2.49 22.30
N GLU A 80 -13.85 -1.28 21.73
CA GLU A 80 -14.97 -0.34 21.83
C GLU A 80 -16.09 -0.86 20.92
N LYS A 81 -17.06 -1.57 21.53
CA LYS A 81 -18.24 -2.15 20.87
C LYS A 81 -18.84 -1.15 19.88
N GLY A 82 -18.73 -1.44 18.59
CA GLY A 82 -19.43 -0.69 17.53
C GLY A 82 -18.55 -0.13 16.41
N GLY A 83 -17.23 -0.23 16.49
CA GLY A 83 -16.32 0.19 15.40
C GLY A 83 -16.54 -0.62 14.13
N ARG A 84 -17.19 -0.03 13.11
CA ARG A 84 -17.34 -0.64 11.79
C ARG A 84 -16.03 -0.49 11.00
N PRO A 85 -15.60 -1.51 10.23
CA PRO A 85 -14.51 -1.34 9.29
C PRO A 85 -14.79 -0.19 8.33
N GLN A 86 -13.79 0.65 8.11
CA GLN A 86 -13.81 1.81 7.22
C GLN A 86 -12.68 1.69 6.20
N ASN A 87 -12.90 2.31 5.05
CA ASN A 87 -11.87 2.47 4.03
C ASN A 87 -11.05 3.73 4.30
N LEU A 88 -9.95 3.92 3.56
CA LEU A 88 -9.03 5.04 3.79
C LEU A 88 -9.69 6.40 3.59
N SER A 89 -10.59 6.51 2.60
CA SER A 89 -11.36 7.74 2.34
C SER A 89 -12.17 8.20 3.57
N ASN A 90 -12.97 7.30 4.14
CA ASN A 90 -13.77 7.59 5.32
C ASN A 90 -12.90 7.90 6.55
N MET A 91 -11.80 7.17 6.73
CA MET A 91 -10.87 7.40 7.85
C MET A 91 -10.17 8.76 7.73
N MET A 92 -9.83 9.20 6.52
CA MET A 92 -9.27 10.53 6.29
C MET A 92 -10.28 11.64 6.57
N GLN A 93 -11.55 11.47 6.16
CA GLN A 93 -12.61 12.43 6.50
C GLN A 93 -12.79 12.51 8.02
N GLN A 94 -12.86 11.37 8.71
CA GLN A 94 -12.98 11.33 10.16
C GLN A 94 -11.78 12.00 10.86
N ALA A 95 -10.55 11.76 10.38
CA ALA A 95 -9.36 12.43 10.89
C ALA A 95 -9.45 13.95 10.76
N HIS A 96 -9.97 14.44 9.64
CA HIS A 96 -10.18 15.87 9.40
C HIS A 96 -11.24 16.44 10.33
N ASP A 97 -12.40 15.80 10.44
CA ASP A 97 -13.52 16.25 11.29
C ASP A 97 -13.11 16.32 12.78
N GLU A 98 -12.26 15.39 13.23
CA GLU A 98 -11.72 15.35 14.59
C GLU A 98 -10.51 16.29 14.80
N ASN A 99 -10.12 17.07 13.79
CA ASN A 99 -8.91 17.93 13.79
C ASN A 99 -7.64 17.17 14.20
N VAL A 100 -7.54 15.91 13.82
CA VAL A 100 -6.36 15.08 14.08
C VAL A 100 -5.31 15.39 13.02
N THR A 101 -4.28 16.11 13.43
CA THR A 101 -3.13 16.42 12.56
C THR A 101 -2.06 15.35 12.67
N GLN A 102 -1.70 14.74 11.53
CA GLN A 102 -0.59 13.81 11.33
C GLN A 102 -0.53 12.58 12.28
N ASN A 103 0.19 11.55 11.87
CA ASN A 103 0.55 10.36 12.66
C ASN A 103 -0.56 9.42 13.17
N ARG A 104 -1.86 9.68 12.99
CA ARG A 104 -2.89 8.68 13.37
C ARG A 104 -3.21 7.66 12.30
N LEU A 105 -3.15 8.03 11.02
CA LEU A 105 -3.38 7.11 9.91
C LEU A 105 -2.08 6.89 9.16
N SER A 106 -1.78 5.64 8.84
CA SER A 106 -0.60 5.35 8.03
C SER A 106 -0.73 4.11 7.17
N ILE A 107 0.07 4.07 6.10
CA ILE A 107 0.22 2.93 5.22
C ILE A 107 1.71 2.67 5.02
N VAL A 108 2.14 1.44 5.27
CA VAL A 108 3.46 0.93 4.92
C VAL A 108 3.30 -0.07 3.78
N VAL A 109 3.93 0.18 2.64
CA VAL A 109 3.90 -0.70 1.47
C VAL A 109 5.23 -1.44 1.34
N CYS A 110 5.20 -2.77 1.39
CA CYS A 110 6.39 -3.62 1.32
C CYS A 110 6.40 -4.43 0.01
N PRO A 111 7.49 -4.38 -0.78
CA PRO A 111 7.65 -5.28 -1.92
C PRO A 111 7.91 -6.71 -1.40
N GLN A 112 7.06 -7.67 -1.79
CA GLN A 112 7.16 -9.06 -1.36
C GLN A 112 6.91 -10.00 -2.55
N ALA A 113 7.87 -10.08 -3.48
CA ALA A 113 7.75 -10.86 -4.71
C ALA A 113 7.41 -12.35 -4.49
N ASN A 114 7.67 -12.88 -3.30
CA ASN A 114 7.43 -14.29 -2.99
C ASN A 114 5.96 -14.65 -2.83
N LEU A 115 5.03 -13.69 -2.74
CA LEU A 115 3.60 -13.97 -2.57
C LEU A 115 2.97 -14.68 -3.77
N VAL A 116 3.54 -14.54 -4.97
CA VAL A 116 3.04 -15.22 -6.19
C VAL A 116 3.71 -16.57 -6.45
N ASN A 117 4.61 -17.00 -5.57
CA ASN A 117 5.32 -18.25 -5.72
C ASN A 117 4.44 -19.44 -5.36
N LYS A 118 4.74 -20.57 -5.99
CA LYS A 118 4.07 -21.84 -5.69
C LYS A 118 5.00 -22.74 -4.90
N ILE A 119 4.44 -23.42 -3.92
CA ILE A 119 5.12 -24.50 -3.22
C ILE A 119 4.99 -25.78 -4.06
N GLU A 120 6.12 -26.39 -4.40
CA GLU A 120 6.18 -27.63 -5.18
C GLU A 120 6.76 -28.78 -4.34
N ARG A 121 6.71 -30.01 -4.90
CA ARG A 121 7.29 -31.22 -4.31
C ARG A 121 6.83 -31.49 -2.87
N ASN A 122 5.52 -31.32 -2.61
CA ASN A 122 4.90 -31.50 -1.29
C ASN A 122 5.58 -30.68 -0.18
N GLY A 123 5.87 -29.40 -0.44
CA GLY A 123 6.47 -28.52 0.56
C GLY A 123 7.99 -28.40 0.52
N LYS A 124 8.67 -29.20 -0.32
CA LYS A 124 10.14 -29.29 -0.29
C LYS A 124 10.85 -28.24 -1.14
N SER A 125 10.13 -27.49 -1.99
CA SER A 125 10.73 -26.48 -2.86
C SER A 125 9.75 -25.35 -3.19
N VAL A 126 10.29 -24.17 -3.48
CA VAL A 126 9.53 -22.99 -3.93
C VAL A 126 9.83 -22.73 -5.41
N GLN A 127 8.80 -22.47 -6.21
CA GLN A 127 8.91 -22.14 -7.62
C GLN A 127 8.62 -20.65 -7.86
N TYR A 128 9.56 -19.98 -8.55
CA TYR A 128 9.56 -18.53 -8.81
C TYR A 128 9.07 -18.14 -10.20
N ARG A 129 8.67 -19.11 -11.04
CA ARG A 129 8.29 -18.88 -12.45
C ARG A 129 7.07 -17.96 -12.64
N GLY A 130 6.30 -17.75 -11.58
CA GLY A 130 5.15 -16.86 -11.59
C GLY A 130 5.51 -15.39 -11.40
N GLN A 131 6.75 -15.05 -11.02
CA GLN A 131 7.16 -13.67 -10.75
C GLN A 131 7.35 -12.86 -12.03
N CYS A 132 6.96 -11.59 -11.95
CA CYS A 132 7.28 -10.56 -12.93
C CYS A 132 8.81 -10.40 -13.09
N ASP A 133 9.26 -9.89 -14.24
CA ASP A 133 10.66 -9.47 -14.44
C ASP A 133 11.07 -8.41 -13.41
N LYS A 134 12.34 -8.40 -12.99
CA LYS A 134 12.81 -7.50 -11.92
C LYS A 134 12.65 -6.03 -12.29
N ALA A 135 13.01 -5.63 -13.51
CA ALA A 135 12.97 -4.23 -13.92
C ALA A 135 11.52 -3.74 -14.04
N LEU A 136 10.64 -4.57 -14.62
CA LEU A 136 9.21 -4.27 -14.67
C LEU A 136 8.59 -4.25 -13.27
N GLY A 137 8.95 -5.20 -12.40
CA GLY A 137 8.46 -5.27 -11.02
C GLY A 137 8.83 -4.05 -10.19
N GLU A 138 10.02 -3.49 -10.40
CA GLU A 138 10.47 -2.23 -9.79
C GLU A 138 9.61 -1.06 -10.24
N GLN A 139 9.41 -0.91 -11.55
CA GLN A 139 8.57 0.14 -12.11
C GLN A 139 7.12 0.06 -11.60
N LEU A 140 6.54 -1.14 -11.59
CA LEU A 140 5.18 -1.38 -11.08
C LEU A 140 5.08 -1.11 -9.57
N PHE A 141 6.11 -1.42 -8.78
CA PHE A 141 6.14 -1.11 -7.35
C PHE A 141 6.19 0.39 -7.08
N LEU A 142 7.09 1.11 -7.77
CA LEU A 142 7.19 2.57 -7.66
C LEU A 142 5.86 3.22 -8.06
N TYR A 143 5.28 2.78 -9.17
CA TYR A 143 4.00 3.27 -9.64
C TYR A 143 2.85 2.96 -8.66
N PHE A 144 2.84 1.79 -8.02
CA PHE A 144 1.88 1.45 -6.96
C PHE A 144 1.91 2.49 -5.84
N GLY A 145 3.10 2.82 -5.32
CA GLY A 145 3.28 3.80 -4.25
C GLY A 145 2.83 5.20 -4.64
N LEU A 146 3.27 5.67 -5.82
CA LEU A 146 2.91 6.99 -6.33
C LEU A 146 1.41 7.12 -6.63
N TYR A 147 0.80 6.07 -7.21
CA TYR A 147 -0.63 6.09 -7.54
C TYR A 147 -1.48 6.10 -6.27
N LEU A 148 -1.05 5.39 -5.22
CA LEU A 148 -1.70 5.43 -3.91
C LEU A 148 -1.62 6.84 -3.31
N GLN A 149 -0.44 7.47 -3.32
CA GLN A 149 -0.28 8.84 -2.84
C GLN A 149 -1.14 9.83 -3.61
N ALA A 150 -1.27 9.67 -4.93
CA ALA A 150 -2.13 10.51 -5.75
C ALA A 150 -3.61 10.40 -5.37
N LEU A 151 -4.12 9.18 -5.11
CA LEU A 151 -5.50 9.00 -4.64
C LEU A 151 -5.72 9.64 -3.25
N LEU A 152 -4.73 9.50 -2.35
CA LEU A 152 -4.81 10.10 -1.01
C LEU A 152 -4.79 11.64 -1.09
N LEU A 153 -3.97 12.22 -1.96
CA LEU A 153 -3.92 13.67 -2.15
C LEU A 153 -5.22 14.20 -2.76
N GLU A 154 -5.77 13.52 -3.75
CA GLU A 154 -7.08 13.84 -4.33
C GLU A 154 -8.19 13.81 -3.27
N GLN A 155 -8.21 12.77 -2.43
CA GLN A 155 -9.15 12.67 -1.31
C GLN A 155 -8.96 13.82 -0.31
N GLN A 156 -7.73 14.19 0.01
CA GLN A 156 -7.46 15.32 0.89
C GLN A 156 -7.96 16.64 0.32
N CYS A 157 -7.75 16.89 -0.98
CA CYS A 157 -8.29 18.06 -1.66
C CYS A 157 -9.82 18.09 -1.55
N GLN A 158 -10.49 16.95 -1.77
CA GLN A 158 -11.94 16.84 -1.63
C GLN A 158 -12.42 17.16 -0.21
N ILE A 159 -11.78 16.57 0.80
CA ILE A 159 -12.09 16.83 2.23
C ILE A 159 -11.96 18.32 2.57
N ARG A 160 -10.98 19.01 1.96
CA ARG A 160 -10.71 20.43 2.19
C ARG A 160 -11.50 21.39 1.30
N GLU A 161 -12.36 20.86 0.45
CA GLU A 161 -13.06 21.64 -0.58
C GLU A 161 -12.10 22.43 -1.49
N GLN A 162 -10.89 21.89 -1.71
CA GLN A 162 -9.87 22.48 -2.58
C GLN A 162 -9.88 21.82 -3.96
N PRO A 163 -9.56 22.58 -5.03
CA PRO A 163 -9.45 22.00 -6.36
C PRO A 163 -8.31 20.98 -6.41
N VAL A 164 -8.58 19.82 -7.00
CA VAL A 164 -7.56 18.81 -7.30
C VAL A 164 -6.60 19.38 -8.36
N PRO A 165 -5.28 19.40 -8.14
CA PRO A 165 -4.33 19.90 -9.12
C PRO A 165 -4.48 19.18 -10.46
N GLN A 166 -4.60 19.92 -11.57
CA GLN A 166 -4.73 19.32 -12.90
C GLN A 166 -3.54 18.42 -13.26
N SER A 167 -2.34 18.76 -12.78
CA SER A 167 -1.12 17.96 -12.94
C SER A 167 -1.28 16.55 -12.35
N LEU A 168 -1.96 16.40 -11.22
CA LEU A 168 -2.22 15.11 -10.58
C LEU A 168 -3.17 14.26 -11.42
N THR A 169 -4.23 14.87 -11.94
CA THR A 169 -5.20 14.21 -12.82
C THR A 169 -4.55 13.73 -14.11
N LEU A 170 -3.71 14.56 -14.74
CA LEU A 170 -2.97 14.19 -15.94
C LEU A 170 -1.97 13.07 -15.66
N TRP A 171 -1.23 13.16 -14.55
CA TRP A 171 -0.24 12.14 -14.18
C TRP A 171 -0.85 10.75 -14.01
N LYS A 172 -2.03 10.63 -13.38
CA LYS A 172 -2.74 9.35 -13.24
C LYS A 172 -3.10 8.68 -14.58
N GLN A 173 -3.14 9.46 -15.67
CA GLN A 173 -3.45 8.99 -17.03
C GLN A 173 -2.20 8.75 -17.87
N MET A 174 -1.02 9.13 -17.40
CA MET A 174 0.23 8.94 -18.14
C MET A 174 0.60 7.45 -18.23
N PRO A 175 1.25 7.02 -19.32
CA PRO A 175 1.86 5.70 -19.38
C PRO A 175 2.95 5.57 -18.30
N LEU A 176 3.21 4.33 -17.87
CA LEU A 176 4.12 3.99 -16.78
C LEU A 176 5.47 4.71 -16.88
N GLU A 177 6.10 4.70 -18.06
CA GLU A 177 7.41 5.33 -18.29
C GLU A 177 7.36 6.85 -18.09
N GLY A 178 6.28 7.49 -18.56
CA GLY A 178 6.06 8.93 -18.40
C GLY A 178 5.75 9.31 -16.95
N ALA A 179 4.96 8.49 -16.27
CA ALA A 179 4.60 8.70 -14.87
C ALA A 179 5.84 8.65 -13.96
N LEU A 180 6.76 7.70 -14.20
CA LEU A 180 7.98 7.54 -13.41
C LEU A 180 9.08 8.57 -13.73
N ALA A 181 9.02 9.21 -14.90
CA ALA A 181 9.94 10.28 -15.27
C ALA A 181 9.56 11.65 -14.67
N THR A 182 8.36 11.76 -14.08
CA THR A 182 7.86 13.02 -13.51
C THR A 182 8.44 13.22 -12.11
N ASP A 183 8.86 14.44 -11.79
CA ASP A 183 9.21 14.80 -10.41
C ASP A 183 7.94 14.82 -9.54
N THR A 184 7.86 13.87 -8.61
CA THR A 184 6.72 13.65 -7.72
C THR A 184 6.98 14.09 -6.28
N THR A 185 8.17 14.66 -6.01
CA THR A 185 8.58 15.10 -4.66
C THR A 185 7.58 16.10 -4.05
N VAL A 186 7.01 16.96 -4.88
CA VAL A 186 6.02 17.96 -4.46
C VAL A 186 4.76 17.32 -3.84
N TRP A 187 4.35 16.14 -4.29
CA TRP A 187 3.12 15.48 -3.78
C TRP A 187 3.38 14.74 -2.47
N THR A 188 4.59 14.25 -2.28
CA THR A 188 4.96 13.46 -1.09
C THR A 188 4.95 14.28 0.20
N GLU A 189 5.16 15.59 0.12
CA GLU A 189 5.20 16.50 1.27
C GLU A 189 3.82 17.06 1.67
N GLN A 190 2.77 16.83 0.87
CA GLN A 190 1.47 17.49 1.03
C GLN A 190 0.42 16.70 1.81
N LEU A 191 0.68 15.46 2.21
CA LEU A 191 -0.30 14.64 2.93
C LEU A 191 -0.32 14.97 4.43
N ASP A 192 -1.44 15.47 4.92
CA ASP A 192 -1.59 15.97 6.28
C ASP A 192 -2.28 14.97 7.23
N ALA A 193 -3.18 14.14 6.71
CA ALA A 193 -3.94 13.19 7.53
C ALA A 193 -3.30 11.79 7.60
N ILE A 194 -2.48 11.42 6.60
CA ILE A 194 -1.99 10.05 6.42
C ILE A 194 -0.51 10.02 6.06
N MET A 195 0.24 9.16 6.74
CA MET A 195 1.63 8.89 6.40
C MET A 195 1.73 7.69 5.46
N VAL A 196 2.41 7.84 4.32
CA VAL A 196 2.71 6.74 3.40
C VAL A 196 4.21 6.46 3.39
N VAL A 197 4.60 5.22 3.67
CA VAL A 197 5.99 4.77 3.62
C VAL A 197 6.09 3.56 2.68
N CYS A 198 6.97 3.63 1.69
CA CYS A 198 7.23 2.51 0.79
C CYS A 198 8.62 1.93 1.07
N GLY A 199 8.72 0.62 1.21
CA GLY A 199 10.00 -0.09 1.34
C GLY A 199 10.84 0.01 0.08
N SER A 200 12.17 -0.08 0.20
CA SER A 200 13.07 0.03 -0.95
C SER A 200 13.04 -1.24 -1.81
N PHE A 201 12.64 -1.13 -3.08
CA PHE A 201 12.54 -2.28 -3.97
C PHE A 201 13.88 -3.04 -4.13
N GLY A 202 13.80 -4.37 -4.17
CA GLY A 202 14.98 -5.22 -4.37
C GLY A 202 15.96 -5.28 -3.20
N LYS A 203 15.64 -4.64 -2.06
CA LYS A 203 16.45 -4.64 -0.83
C LYS A 203 15.89 -5.57 0.23
N LEU A 204 16.68 -5.86 1.27
CA LEU A 204 16.17 -6.56 2.45
C LEU A 204 15.09 -5.71 3.14
N GLN A 205 13.87 -6.26 3.26
CA GLN A 205 12.76 -5.62 3.96
C GLN A 205 12.82 -5.96 5.45
N GLY A 206 13.75 -5.36 6.19
CA GLY A 206 13.73 -5.41 7.65
C GLY A 206 12.42 -4.81 8.17
N LEU A 207 11.69 -5.55 8.99
CA LEU A 207 10.35 -5.14 9.41
C LEU A 207 10.07 -5.61 10.85
N GLU A 208 9.67 -4.66 11.69
CA GLU A 208 9.12 -4.90 13.02
C GLU A 208 7.76 -4.21 13.08
N PHE A 209 6.71 -4.88 13.56
CA PHE A 209 5.43 -4.22 13.77
C PHE A 209 4.67 -4.88 14.91
N SER A 210 3.75 -4.13 15.52
CA SER A 210 2.85 -4.65 16.54
C SER A 210 1.40 -4.48 16.15
N SER A 211 0.63 -5.52 16.40
CA SER A 211 -0.83 -5.55 16.32
C SER A 211 -1.46 -6.16 17.57
N ALA A 212 -0.74 -6.13 18.71
CA ALA A 212 -1.05 -6.92 19.90
C ALA A 212 -2.47 -6.71 20.45
N ASP A 213 -3.00 -5.48 20.40
CA ASP A 213 -4.32 -5.11 20.92
C ASP A 213 -5.44 -5.15 19.86
N ILE A 214 -5.12 -5.06 18.57
CA ILE A 214 -6.11 -4.99 17.47
C ILE A 214 -6.20 -6.27 16.63
N GLY A 215 -5.20 -7.14 16.74
CA GLY A 215 -4.98 -8.26 15.83
C GLY A 215 -4.63 -7.79 14.40
N PRO A 216 -3.81 -8.56 13.67
CA PRO A 216 -3.35 -8.17 12.34
C PRO A 216 -4.45 -8.18 11.28
N PHE A 217 -5.56 -8.89 11.52
CA PHE A 217 -6.71 -9.01 10.59
C PHE A 217 -6.27 -9.23 9.14
N CYS A 218 -5.44 -10.26 8.94
CA CYS A 218 -4.72 -10.47 7.69
C CYS A 218 -5.69 -10.82 6.54
N HIS A 219 -5.61 -10.10 5.42
CA HIS A 219 -6.35 -10.40 4.19
C HIS A 219 -5.38 -10.66 3.04
N SER A 220 -5.66 -11.69 2.24
CA SER A 220 -4.95 -12.00 1.00
C SER A 220 -5.89 -11.73 -0.17
N ILE A 221 -5.43 -10.90 -1.11
CA ILE A 221 -6.26 -10.37 -2.20
C ILE A 221 -5.51 -10.58 -3.52
N PHE A 222 -6.19 -11.14 -4.50
CA PHE A 222 -5.67 -11.31 -5.85
C PHE A 222 -6.45 -10.42 -6.81
N VAL A 223 -5.73 -9.54 -7.50
CA VAL A 223 -6.26 -8.57 -8.47
C VAL A 223 -5.73 -8.86 -9.85
#